data_AF-A0A950LUH4-F1
#
_entry.id   AF-A0A950LUH4-F1
#
_cell.length_a   1.000
_cell.length_b   1.000
_cell.length_c   1.000
_cell.angle_alpha   90.00
_cell.angle_beta   90.00
_cell.angle_gamma   90.00
#
_symmetry.space_group_name_H-M   'P 1'
#
loop_
_entity.id
_entity.type
_entity.pdbx_description
1 polymer ?
#
loop_
_entity_poly.entity_id
_entity_poly.type
_entity_poly.pdbx_seq_one_letter_code
_entity_poly.pdbx_strand_id
1 'polypeptide(L)'
;MTLIKYEKAVAISAFEAIFVPGLLQTAEYARAVISCDVDVPPAEVGEWVTARLARQILFSRERPARFTFYVHEFVLRLRVGGAAVMSDQLHHLLRMSVRSHVTSQVVPASLGAYAAMTGAFRLMEFAESKPVIYLESETSSLFLENGRRSSPTGASRRPWRMPRWVRKNRGS
;
A
#
# COMPACT_ATOMS: atom_id res chain seq x y z
N MET A 1 -17.29 3.44 15.70
CA MET A 1 -15.83 3.48 15.47
C MET A 1 -15.42 2.09 15.05
N THR A 2 -15.48 1.79 13.75
CA THR A 2 -15.18 0.45 13.25
C THR A 2 -13.66 0.26 13.32
N LEU A 3 -13.21 -0.40 14.38
CA LEU A 3 -11.84 -0.88 14.49
C LEU A 3 -11.65 -1.90 13.37
N ILE A 4 -11.04 -1.49 12.26
CA ILE A 4 -10.73 -2.42 11.19
C ILE A 4 -9.65 -3.34 11.73
N LYS A 5 -10.08 -4.57 11.99
CA LYS A 5 -9.23 -5.69 12.30
C LYS A 5 -8.42 -6.01 11.05
N TYR A 6 -7.32 -5.31 10.87
CA TYR A 6 -6.32 -5.59 9.85
C TYR A 6 -5.97 -7.09 9.86
N GLU A 7 -6.05 -7.69 11.04
CA GLU A 7 -5.89 -9.10 11.25
C GLU A 7 -6.95 -10.03 10.63
N LYS A 8 -8.13 -9.53 10.27
CA LYS A 8 -9.21 -10.34 9.70
C LYS A 8 -9.32 -10.22 8.19
N ALA A 9 -8.51 -9.37 7.56
CA ALA A 9 -8.55 -9.22 6.11
C ALA A 9 -8.08 -10.52 5.43
N VAL A 10 -8.84 -10.97 4.43
CA VAL A 10 -8.50 -12.14 3.59
C VAL A 10 -7.71 -11.73 2.33
N ALA A 11 -7.83 -10.47 1.93
CA ALA A 11 -6.99 -9.88 0.91
C ALA A 11 -6.72 -8.41 1.22
N ILE A 12 -5.49 -7.97 0.94
CA ILE A 12 -5.04 -6.60 1.11
C ILE A 12 -4.39 -6.17 -0.18
N SER A 13 -4.87 -5.08 -0.76
CA SER A 13 -4.23 -4.48 -1.92
C SER A 13 -3.85 -3.04 -1.64
N ALA A 14 -2.66 -2.62 -2.04
CA ALA A 14 -2.20 -1.26 -1.85
C ALA A 14 -1.65 -0.67 -3.15
N PHE A 15 -1.87 0.61 -3.34
CA PHE A 15 -1.23 1.40 -4.38
C PHE A 15 -0.39 2.50 -3.74
N GLU A 16 0.84 2.65 -4.22
CA GLU A 16 1.74 3.73 -3.83
C GLU A 16 2.43 4.34 -5.05
N ALA A 17 2.49 5.66 -5.09
CA ALA A 17 3.14 6.42 -6.17
C ALA A 17 4.49 7.02 -5.77
N ILE A 18 4.72 7.23 -4.47
CA ILE A 18 5.85 8.03 -3.96
C ILE A 18 6.82 7.18 -3.15
N PHE A 19 6.31 6.32 -2.26
CA PHE A 19 7.14 5.47 -1.40
C PHE A 19 6.85 3.98 -1.61
N VAL A 20 7.76 3.12 -1.15
CA VAL A 20 7.48 1.69 -1.06
C VAL A 20 6.31 1.48 -0.07
N PRO A 21 5.32 0.62 -0.36
CA PRO A 21 4.21 0.34 0.57
C PRO A 21 4.71 -0.01 1.96
N GLY A 22 4.14 0.59 3.00
CA GLY A 22 4.62 0.47 4.39
C GLY A 22 4.83 -0.98 4.87
N LEU A 23 3.99 -1.92 4.43
CA LEU A 23 4.14 -3.34 4.76
C LEU A 23 5.39 -3.98 4.12
N LEU A 24 5.92 -3.42 3.05
CA LEU A 24 7.12 -3.89 2.35
C LEU A 24 8.37 -3.10 2.72
N GLN A 25 8.31 -2.15 3.66
CA GLN A 25 9.47 -1.33 4.04
C GLN A 25 10.41 -2.07 4.98
N THR A 26 11.72 -1.88 4.80
CA THR A 26 12.74 -2.20 5.81
C THR A 26 12.73 -1.18 6.94
N ALA A 27 13.35 -1.51 8.08
CA ALA A 27 13.42 -0.60 9.23
C ALA A 27 14.07 0.75 8.87
N GLU A 28 15.20 0.71 8.17
CA GLU A 28 15.93 1.93 7.78
C GLU A 28 15.17 2.76 6.73
N TYR A 29 14.52 2.11 5.77
CA TYR A 29 13.68 2.81 4.80
C TYR A 29 12.48 3.46 5.51
N ALA A 30 11.80 2.73 6.40
CA ALA A 30 10.69 3.25 7.18
C ALA A 30 11.13 4.45 8.03
N ARG A 31 12.28 4.37 8.70
CA ARG A 31 12.86 5.47 9.47
C ARG A 31 13.10 6.69 8.59
N ALA A 32 13.69 6.51 7.42
CA ALA A 32 13.94 7.61 6.48
C ALA A 32 12.63 8.29 6.02
N VAL A 33 11.58 7.53 5.71
CA VAL A 33 10.27 8.09 5.35
C VAL A 33 9.63 8.82 6.53
N ILE A 34 9.59 8.21 7.72
CA ILE A 34 8.94 8.78 8.91
C ILE A 34 9.67 10.05 9.37
N SER A 35 11.01 10.10 9.24
CA SER A 35 11.79 11.28 9.64
C SER A 35 11.58 12.49 8.71
N CYS A 36 10.93 12.31 7.55
CA CYS A 36 10.55 13.44 6.69
C CYS A 36 9.24 14.11 7.12
N ASP A 37 8.46 13.45 7.97
CA ASP A 37 7.21 13.98 8.48
C ASP A 37 7.52 15.02 9.57
N VAL A 38 7.13 16.28 9.33
CA VAL A 38 7.39 17.41 10.24
C VAL A 38 6.58 17.29 11.53
N ASP A 39 5.51 16.52 11.52
CA ASP A 39 4.63 16.33 12.67
C ASP A 39 5.11 15.19 13.59
N VAL A 40 6.14 14.42 13.19
CA VAL A 40 6.71 13.34 14.00
C VAL A 40 7.98 13.82 14.72
N PRO A 41 7.97 13.94 16.07
CA PRO A 41 9.16 14.31 16.81
C PRO A 41 10.29 13.29 16.62
N PRO A 42 11.57 13.71 16.47
CA PRO A 42 12.69 12.79 16.27
C PRO A 42 12.81 11.69 17.33
N ALA A 43 12.42 11.98 18.57
CA ALA A 43 12.42 11.03 19.68
C ALA A 43 11.38 9.90 19.50
N GLU A 44 10.28 10.15 18.79
CA GLU A 44 9.18 9.20 18.59
C GLU A 44 9.36 8.32 17.35
N VAL A 45 10.23 8.70 16.42
CA VAL A 45 10.45 7.97 15.14
C VAL A 45 10.65 6.47 15.36
N GLY A 46 11.38 6.07 16.41
CA GLY A 46 11.63 4.67 16.75
C GLY A 46 10.34 3.89 17.05
N GLU A 47 9.39 4.49 17.76
CA GLU A 47 8.10 3.88 18.09
C GLU A 47 7.24 3.71 16.84
N TRP A 48 7.19 4.73 15.99
CA TRP A 48 6.48 4.69 14.71
C TRP A 48 7.04 3.63 13.76
N VAL A 49 8.37 3.50 13.68
CA VAL A 49 9.05 2.44 12.91
C VAL A 49 8.66 1.07 13.46
N THR A 50 8.71 0.89 14.79
CA THR A 50 8.36 -0.37 15.44
C THR A 50 6.91 -0.75 15.16
N ALA A 51 5.97 0.17 15.30
CA ALA A 51 4.56 -0.05 14.98
C ALA A 51 4.35 -0.39 13.50
N ARG A 52 5.10 0.25 12.59
CA ARG A 52 5.06 -0.05 11.15
C ARG A 52 5.55 -1.46 10.84
N LEU A 53 6.67 -1.88 11.42
CA LEU A 53 7.24 -3.22 11.24
C LEU A 53 6.40 -4.31 11.92
N ALA A 54 5.78 -4.02 13.06
CA ALA A 54 4.91 -4.97 13.76
C ALA A 54 3.75 -5.44 12.85
N ARG A 55 3.26 -4.59 11.94
CA ARG A 55 2.23 -4.98 10.96
C ARG A 55 2.73 -5.98 9.92
N GLN A 56 4.03 -6.21 9.77
CA GLN A 56 4.55 -7.24 8.85
C GLN A 56 4.29 -8.66 9.35
N ILE A 57 3.90 -8.83 10.62
CA ILE A 57 3.45 -10.12 11.16
C ILE A 57 2.30 -10.73 10.33
N LEU A 58 1.55 -9.91 9.59
CA LEU A 58 0.49 -10.32 8.68
C LEU A 58 0.97 -11.31 7.59
N PHE A 59 2.24 -11.23 7.18
CA PHE A 59 2.78 -12.14 6.15
C PHE A 59 3.14 -13.53 6.67
N SER A 60 3.27 -13.69 7.99
CA SER A 60 3.80 -14.91 8.63
C SER A 60 2.74 -15.72 9.35
N ARG A 61 1.47 -15.49 9.03
CA ARG A 61 0.35 -16.21 9.61
C ARG A 61 0.21 -17.59 9.00
N GLU A 62 -0.35 -18.52 9.77
CA GLU A 62 -0.70 -19.86 9.28
C GLU A 62 -1.62 -19.80 8.05
N ARG A 63 -2.56 -18.85 8.04
CA ARG A 63 -3.41 -18.53 6.89
C ARG A 63 -3.19 -17.07 6.49
N PRO A 64 -2.18 -16.77 5.66
CA PRO A 64 -1.88 -15.40 5.30
C PRO A 64 -2.95 -14.84 4.36
N ALA A 65 -3.23 -13.54 4.48
CA ALA A 65 -4.03 -12.83 3.49
C ALA A 65 -3.32 -12.85 2.13
N ARG A 66 -4.07 -12.69 1.04
CA ARG A 66 -3.46 -12.39 -0.26
C ARG A 66 -3.07 -10.92 -0.31
N PHE A 67 -1.83 -10.63 -0.68
CA PHE A 67 -1.32 -9.28 -0.80
C PHE A 67 -1.08 -8.91 -2.25
N THR A 68 -1.54 -7.71 -2.66
CA THR A 68 -1.21 -7.17 -3.96
C THR A 68 -0.76 -5.71 -3.86
N PHE A 69 0.48 -5.46 -4.23
CA PHE A 69 1.09 -4.14 -4.18
C PHE A 69 1.29 -3.61 -5.59
N TYR A 70 0.75 -2.44 -5.86
CA TYR A 70 0.98 -1.69 -7.07
C TYR A 70 1.88 -0.52 -6.73
N VAL A 71 3.03 -0.45 -7.37
CA VAL A 71 4.07 0.54 -7.06
C VAL A 71 4.43 1.27 -8.34
N HIS A 72 4.33 2.59 -8.36
CA HIS A 72 4.80 3.36 -9.50
C HIS A 72 6.32 3.22 -9.69
N GLU A 73 6.80 3.13 -10.92
CA GLU A 73 8.23 2.87 -11.19
C GLU A 73 9.17 3.94 -10.58
N PHE A 74 8.67 5.16 -10.40
CA PHE A 74 9.39 6.25 -9.74
C PHE A 74 9.87 5.87 -8.33
N VAL A 75 9.06 5.11 -7.59
CA VAL A 75 9.39 4.65 -6.23
C VAL A 75 10.68 3.84 -6.20
N LEU A 76 10.95 3.07 -7.26
CA LEU A 76 12.16 2.25 -7.36
C LEU A 76 13.42 3.05 -7.66
N ARG A 77 13.27 4.32 -8.06
CA ARG A 77 14.35 5.23 -8.43
C ARG A 77 14.61 6.31 -7.38
N LEU A 78 13.65 6.56 -6.49
CA LEU A 78 13.78 7.54 -5.42
C LEU A 78 14.73 7.03 -4.33
N ARG A 79 15.83 7.76 -4.09
CA ARG A 79 16.89 7.39 -3.14
C ARG A 79 16.53 7.72 -1.68
N VAL A 80 15.46 7.12 -1.18
CA VAL A 80 15.03 7.29 0.22
C VAL A 80 16.07 6.71 1.17
N GLY A 81 16.54 7.52 2.13
CA GLY A 81 17.58 7.12 3.10
C GLY A 81 18.97 6.92 2.48
N GLY A 82 19.18 7.30 1.22
CA GLY A 82 20.44 7.12 0.51
C GLY A 82 20.58 5.76 -0.19
N ALA A 83 21.73 5.55 -0.84
CA ALA A 83 21.95 4.41 -1.73
C ALA A 83 21.97 3.05 -1.01
N ALA A 84 22.58 2.98 0.18
CA ALA A 84 22.65 1.74 0.97
C ALA A 84 21.27 1.28 1.43
N VAL A 85 20.48 2.19 2.02
CA VAL A 85 19.10 1.93 2.47
C VAL A 85 18.24 1.47 1.30
N MET A 86 18.34 2.13 0.14
CA MET A 86 17.57 1.75 -1.03
C MET A 86 17.99 0.39 -1.61
N SER A 87 19.29 0.06 -1.60
CA SER A 87 19.79 -1.26 -2.00
C SER A 87 19.17 -2.36 -1.12
N ASP A 88 19.19 -2.19 0.20
CA ASP A 88 18.59 -3.14 1.14
C ASP A 88 17.08 -3.27 0.96
N GLN A 89 16.42 -2.14 0.69
CA GLN A 89 14.99 -2.09 0.39
C GLN A 89 14.65 -2.86 -0.89
N LEU A 90 15.41 -2.71 -1.97
CA LEU A 90 15.20 -3.44 -3.23
C LEU A 90 15.43 -4.95 -3.05
N HIS A 91 16.47 -5.35 -2.33
CA HIS A 91 16.68 -6.75 -1.97
C HIS A 91 15.53 -7.31 -1.12
N HIS A 92 14.98 -6.51 -0.21
CA HIS A 92 13.80 -6.91 0.56
C HIS A 92 12.58 -7.13 -0.35
N LEU A 93 12.33 -6.24 -1.32
CA LEU A 93 11.24 -6.42 -2.30
C LEU A 93 11.38 -7.73 -3.08
N LEU A 94 12.60 -8.07 -3.51
CA LEU A 94 12.87 -9.35 -4.17
C LEU A 94 12.55 -10.54 -3.26
N ARG A 95 12.98 -10.52 -1.99
CA ARG A 95 12.64 -11.56 -1.00
C ARG A 95 11.14 -11.68 -0.75
N MET A 96 10.39 -10.57 -0.81
CA MET A 96 8.94 -10.61 -0.64
C MET A 96 8.23 -11.13 -1.89
N SER A 97 8.79 -10.88 -3.08
CA SER A 97 8.20 -11.30 -4.36
C SER A 97 8.15 -12.83 -4.57
N VAL A 98 9.02 -13.58 -3.89
CA VAL A 98 9.03 -15.05 -3.98
C VAL A 98 8.00 -15.74 -3.09
N ARG A 99 7.25 -14.99 -2.25
CA ARG A 99 6.16 -15.53 -1.43
C ARG A 99 4.91 -15.70 -2.27
N SER A 100 4.31 -16.90 -2.26
CA SER A 100 3.14 -17.24 -3.10
C SER A 100 1.89 -16.39 -2.83
N HIS A 101 1.76 -15.82 -1.63
CA HIS A 101 0.65 -14.95 -1.23
C HIS A 101 0.95 -13.45 -1.40
N VAL A 102 2.09 -13.09 -1.98
CA VAL A 102 2.48 -11.69 -2.22
C VAL A 102 2.69 -11.46 -3.71
N THR A 103 1.99 -10.49 -4.27
CA THR A 103 2.19 -10.03 -5.65
C THR A 103 2.59 -8.57 -5.64
N SER A 104 3.71 -8.24 -6.28
CA SER A 104 4.16 -6.86 -6.48
C SER A 104 4.18 -6.55 -7.96
N GLN A 105 3.53 -5.46 -8.37
CA GLN A 105 3.44 -5.02 -9.76
C GLN A 105 3.93 -3.59 -9.88
N VAL A 106 4.78 -3.34 -10.88
CA VAL A 106 5.26 -2.01 -11.19
C VAL A 106 4.32 -1.34 -12.18
N VAL A 107 3.94 -0.10 -11.89
CA VAL A 107 3.20 0.77 -12.81
C VAL A 107 4.22 1.60 -13.58
N PRO A 108 4.38 1.39 -14.90
CA PRO A 108 5.32 2.16 -15.68
C PRO A 108 4.77 3.58 -15.92
N ALA A 109 5.65 4.59 -15.96
CA ALA A 109 5.27 5.97 -16.25
C ALA A 109 4.74 6.13 -17.67
N SER A 110 5.14 5.24 -18.59
CA SER A 110 4.63 5.19 -19.97
C SER A 110 3.13 4.87 -20.06
N LEU A 111 2.52 4.37 -18.98
CA LEU A 111 1.06 4.18 -18.90
C LEU A 111 0.29 5.51 -18.97
N GLY A 112 0.93 6.63 -18.62
CA GLY A 112 0.28 7.94 -18.54
C GLY A 112 -0.76 7.98 -17.41
N ALA A 113 -1.94 8.51 -17.68
CA ALA A 113 -2.97 8.65 -16.66
C ALA A 113 -3.57 7.29 -16.22
N TYR A 114 -3.61 7.03 -14.91
CA TYR A 114 -4.22 5.83 -14.33
C TYR A 114 -5.16 6.17 -13.17
N ALA A 115 -6.15 5.30 -12.92
CA ALA A 115 -7.29 5.60 -12.03
C ALA A 115 -6.94 5.79 -10.53
N ALA A 116 -5.68 5.59 -10.14
CA ALA A 116 -5.17 5.74 -8.78
C ALA A 116 -4.25 6.96 -8.59
N MET A 117 -4.14 7.84 -9.59
CA MET A 117 -3.29 9.04 -9.50
C MET A 117 -3.72 10.02 -8.39
N THR A 118 -4.94 9.92 -7.86
CA THR A 118 -5.45 10.80 -6.81
C THR A 118 -4.81 10.56 -5.44
N GLY A 119 -4.03 9.50 -5.27
CA GLY A 119 -3.29 9.24 -4.02
C GLY A 119 -3.10 7.77 -3.72
N ALA A 120 -2.23 7.50 -2.75
CA ALA A 120 -2.03 6.18 -2.19
C ALA A 120 -3.31 5.67 -1.52
N PHE A 121 -3.55 4.37 -1.59
CA PHE A 121 -4.67 3.74 -0.90
C PHE A 121 -4.37 2.31 -0.53
N ARG A 122 -5.15 1.79 0.41
CA ARG A 122 -5.18 0.37 0.75
C ARG A 122 -6.61 -0.14 0.80
N LEU A 123 -6.90 -1.14 0.01
CA LEU A 123 -8.14 -1.90 0.04
C LEU A 123 -7.95 -3.13 0.93
N MET A 124 -8.85 -3.32 1.89
CA MET A 124 -8.92 -4.51 2.73
C MET A 124 -10.24 -5.22 2.47
N GLU A 125 -10.16 -6.49 2.09
CA GLU A 125 -11.32 -7.35 1.84
C GLU A 125 -11.47 -8.38 2.97
N PHE A 126 -12.71 -8.64 3.38
CA PHE A 126 -13.05 -9.52 4.50
C PHE A 126 -13.99 -10.64 4.04
N ALA A 127 -13.94 -11.81 4.68
CA ALA A 127 -14.82 -12.93 4.32
C ALA A 127 -16.30 -12.62 4.57
N GLU A 128 -16.60 -11.97 5.69
CA GLU A 128 -17.96 -11.77 6.20
C GLU A 128 -18.34 -10.28 6.34
N SER A 129 -17.58 -9.38 5.73
CA SER A 129 -17.79 -7.93 5.88
C SER A 129 -17.49 -7.18 4.60
N LYS A 130 -18.06 -5.97 4.48
CA LYS A 130 -17.82 -5.09 3.32
C LYS A 130 -16.33 -4.72 3.22
N PRO A 131 -15.79 -4.59 2.00
CA PRO A 131 -14.42 -4.14 1.82
C PRO A 131 -14.27 -2.70 2.33
N VAL A 132 -13.10 -2.38 2.88
CA VAL A 132 -12.80 -1.04 3.37
C VAL A 132 -11.59 -0.48 2.65
N ILE A 133 -11.72 0.78 2.22
CA ILE A 133 -10.59 1.55 1.70
C ILE A 133 -10.05 2.41 2.84
N TYR A 134 -8.76 2.25 3.07
CA TYR A 134 -7.96 3.08 3.95
C TYR A 134 -7.14 4.06 3.11
N LEU A 135 -7.29 5.34 3.44
CA LEU A 135 -6.48 6.42 2.90
C LEU A 135 -5.68 7.01 4.06
N GLU A 136 -4.36 6.99 3.91
CA GLU A 136 -3.43 7.62 4.84
C GLU A 136 -3.11 9.01 4.29
N SER A 137 -3.38 10.04 5.06
CA SER A 137 -2.99 11.43 4.80
C SER A 137 -2.06 11.88 5.93
N GLU A 138 -1.18 12.84 5.67
CA GLU A 138 -0.20 13.37 6.65
C GLU A 138 -0.87 13.76 7.98
N THR A 139 -2.06 14.38 7.93
CA THR A 139 -2.78 14.87 9.12
C THR A 139 -4.01 14.05 9.50
N SER A 140 -4.40 13.04 8.72
CA SER A 140 -5.62 12.26 9.00
C SER A 140 -5.62 10.89 8.34
N SER A 141 -6.34 9.94 8.93
CA SER A 141 -6.63 8.68 8.27
C SER A 141 -8.12 8.57 7.99
N LEU A 142 -8.50 8.34 6.73
CA LEU A 142 -9.90 8.19 6.33
C LEU A 142 -10.21 6.73 6.04
N PHE A 143 -11.29 6.25 6.65
CA PHE A 143 -11.84 4.92 6.42
C PHE A 143 -13.15 5.04 5.64
N LEU A 144 -13.17 4.48 4.43
CA LEU A 144 -14.34 4.52 3.56
C LEU A 144 -14.94 3.12 3.46
N GLU A 145 -16.02 2.88 4.21
CA GLU A 145 -16.80 1.63 4.18
C GLU A 145 -17.81 1.57 3.01
N ASN A 146 -17.83 2.62 2.18
CA ASN A 146 -18.72 2.72 1.04
C ASN A 146 -18.08 3.65 0.00
N GLY A 147 -17.10 3.14 -0.74
CA GLY A 147 -16.46 3.85 -1.87
C GLY A 147 -17.44 4.05 -3.03
N ARG A 148 -18.41 4.96 -2.86
CA ARG A 148 -19.35 5.35 -3.91
C ARG A 148 -18.72 6.47 -4.71
N ARG A 149 -18.51 6.24 -6.01
CA ARG A 149 -18.19 7.32 -6.94
C ARG A 149 -19.48 8.08 -7.22
N SER A 150 -19.59 9.33 -6.79
CA SER A 150 -20.58 10.26 -7.34
C SER A 150 -20.15 10.59 -8.77
N SER A 151 -20.91 10.11 -9.75
CA SER A 151 -20.75 10.53 -11.15
C SER A 151 -21.44 11.89 -11.33
N PRO A 152 -20.82 12.92 -11.96
CA PRO A 152 -21.45 14.21 -12.20
C PRO A 152 -22.70 14.10 -13.09
N THR A 153 -22.72 13.10 -13.96
CA THR A 153 -23.85 12.70 -14.81
C THR A 153 -24.42 11.41 -14.25
N GLY A 154 -25.71 11.37 -13.91
CA GLY A 154 -26.40 10.28 -13.21
C GLY A 154 -26.44 8.92 -13.91
N ALA A 155 -25.29 8.31 -14.20
CA ALA A 155 -25.16 7.03 -14.88
C ALA A 155 -24.35 6.01 -14.07
N SER A 156 -25.03 4.90 -13.76
CA SER A 156 -24.51 3.58 -13.36
C SER A 156 -23.75 3.45 -12.02
N ARG A 157 -24.49 2.92 -11.05
CA ARG A 157 -24.11 2.46 -9.72
C ARG A 157 -23.28 1.17 -9.81
N ARG A 158 -21.98 1.17 -9.49
CA ARG A 158 -21.16 -0.06 -9.44
C ARG A 158 -20.33 -0.15 -8.16
N PRO A 159 -20.15 -1.37 -7.59
CA PRO A 159 -19.20 -1.60 -6.51
C PRO A 159 -17.79 -1.16 -6.93
N TRP A 160 -16.99 -0.71 -5.98
CA TRP A 160 -15.58 -0.39 -6.21
C TRP A 160 -14.86 -1.63 -6.78
N ARG A 161 -14.13 -1.44 -7.89
CA ARG A 161 -13.36 -2.50 -8.54
C ARG A 161 -11.95 -1.97 -8.79
N MET A 162 -10.97 -2.86 -8.66
CA MET A 162 -9.60 -2.60 -9.09
C MET A 162 -9.58 -1.97 -10.49
N PRO A 163 -8.82 -0.88 -10.70
CA PRO A 163 -8.68 -0.24 -12.00
C PRO A 163 -8.38 -1.22 -13.13
N ARG A 164 -8.97 -1.02 -14.31
CA ARG A 164 -8.84 -1.94 -15.45
C ARG A 164 -7.39 -2.21 -15.89
N TRP A 165 -6.47 -1.28 -15.68
CA TRP A 165 -5.06 -1.42 -16.10
C TRP A 165 -4.31 -2.52 -15.34
N VAL A 166 -4.76 -2.88 -14.13
CA VAL A 166 -4.31 -4.06 -13.38
C VAL A 166 -4.49 -5.37 -14.15
N ARG A 167 -5.47 -5.45 -15.06
CA ARG A 167 -5.74 -6.65 -15.85
C ARG A 167 -4.95 -6.74 -17.15
N LYS A 168 -4.43 -5.62 -17.66
CA LYS A 168 -3.69 -5.59 -18.94
C LYS A 168 -2.26 -6.13 -18.82
N ASN A 169 -1.68 -6.23 -17.62
CA ASN A 169 -0.33 -6.77 -17.40
C ASN A 169 -0.29 -8.29 -17.14
N ARG A 170 -1.35 -9.05 -17.46
CA ARG A 170 -1.36 -10.53 -17.38
C ARG A 170 -1.08 -11.24 -18.71
N GLY A 171 -0.65 -10.52 -19.74
CA GLY A 171 -0.38 -11.12 -21.05
C GLY A 171 0.46 -10.21 -21.93
N SER A 172 1.76 -10.46 -21.92
CA SER A 172 2.72 -10.18 -22.98
C SER A 172 3.97 -11.02 -22.71
#